data_AF-A0A6G7Z3F1-F1
#
_entry.id   AF-A0A6G7Z3F1-F1
#
_cell.length_a   1.000
_cell.length_b   1.000
_cell.length_c   1.000
_cell.angle_alpha   90.00
_cell.angle_beta   90.00
_cell.angle_gamma   90.00
#
_symmetry.space_group_name_H-M   'P 1'
#
loop_
_entity.id
_entity.type
_entity.pdbx_description
1 polymer ?
#
loop_
_entity_poly.entity_id
_entity_poly.type
_entity_poly.pdbx_seq_one_letter_code
_entity_poly.pdbx_strand_id
1 'polypeptide(L)'
;MPRDKEVRLMLTAVVSCTALAIGVAFVVCAARGRAAQRPPDPFRALDVQLRLARIAAEVRRIDVDRTMLARAHHLRVALEAYDALLSEACTLADGAPREVAPLGTTTPDAVRLDRELLLSARGWSW
;
A
#
# COMPACT_ATOMS: atom_id res chain seq x y z
N MET A 1 -17.38 44.43 -34.32
CA MET A 1 -17.80 43.01 -34.21
C MET A 1 -16.64 42.05 -34.53
N PRO A 2 -15.70 41.78 -33.59
CA PRO A 2 -14.80 40.62 -33.71
C PRO A 2 -14.79 39.65 -32.51
N ARG A 3 -15.52 39.94 -31.42
CA ARG A 3 -15.46 39.16 -30.15
C ARG A 3 -16.05 37.75 -30.23
N ASP A 4 -16.93 37.51 -31.19
CA ASP A 4 -17.76 36.32 -31.28
C ASP A 4 -16.96 35.09 -31.78
N LYS A 5 -15.86 35.34 -32.50
CA LYS A 5 -14.94 34.31 -33.03
C LYS A 5 -13.95 33.82 -31.96
N GLU A 6 -13.47 34.73 -31.11
CA GLU A 6 -12.53 34.40 -30.03
C GLU A 6 -13.20 33.58 -28.92
N VAL A 7 -14.45 33.93 -28.57
CA VAL A 7 -15.24 33.17 -27.58
C VAL A 7 -15.52 31.74 -28.07
N ARG A 8 -15.83 31.56 -29.36
CA ARG A 8 -16.01 30.23 -29.97
C ARG A 8 -14.72 29.41 -29.96
N LEU A 9 -13.57 30.02 -30.27
CA LEU A 9 -12.27 29.34 -30.26
C LEU A 9 -11.87 28.92 -28.84
N MET A 10 -12.06 29.79 -27.84
CA MET A 10 -11.81 29.47 -26.43
C MET A 10 -12.73 28.34 -25.94
N LEU A 11 -14.02 28.35 -26.29
CA LEU A 11 -14.95 27.31 -25.88
C LEU A 11 -14.56 25.94 -26.46
N THR A 12 -14.17 25.89 -27.74
CA THR A 12 -13.69 24.65 -28.37
C THR A 12 -12.38 24.15 -27.77
N ALA A 13 -11.46 25.05 -27.40
CA ALA A 13 -10.21 24.68 -26.77
C ALA A 13 -10.42 24.10 -25.37
N VAL A 14 -11.32 24.67 -24.56
CA VAL A 14 -11.64 24.17 -23.21
C VAL A 14 -12.37 22.82 -23.28
N VAL A 15 -13.31 22.63 -24.21
CA VAL A 15 -14.01 21.35 -24.43
C VAL A 15 -13.03 20.27 -24.90
N SER A 16 -12.10 20.60 -25.81
CA SER A 16 -11.06 19.66 -26.25
C SER A 16 -10.10 19.29 -25.11
N CYS A 17 -9.67 20.26 -24.30
CA CYS A 17 -8.75 20.05 -23.19
C CYS A 17 -9.37 19.19 -22.08
N THR A 18 -10.66 19.43 -21.78
CA THR A 18 -11.42 18.62 -20.80
C THR A 18 -11.70 17.20 -21.31
N ALA A 19 -12.06 17.03 -22.58
CA ALA A 19 -12.24 15.70 -23.18
C ALA A 19 -10.93 14.89 -23.20
N LEU A 20 -9.79 15.54 -23.48
CA LEU A 20 -8.48 14.90 -23.47
C LEU A 20 -8.07 14.50 -22.05
N ALA A 21 -8.29 15.36 -21.05
CA ALA A 21 -8.00 15.06 -19.64
C ALA A 21 -8.83 13.89 -19.11
N ILE A 22 -10.14 13.84 -19.44
CA ILE A 22 -11.03 12.74 -19.06
C ILE A 22 -10.60 11.44 -19.75
N GLY A 23 -10.25 11.49 -21.03
CA GLY A 23 -9.76 10.33 -21.78
C GLY A 23 -8.48 9.75 -21.20
N VAL A 24 -7.50 10.61 -20.88
CA VAL A 24 -6.24 10.20 -20.23
C VAL A 24 -6.49 9.59 -18.86
N ALA A 25 -7.33 10.22 -18.03
CA ALA A 25 -7.69 9.69 -16.71
C ALA A 25 -8.36 8.31 -16.81
N PHE A 26 -9.28 8.13 -17.75
CA PHE A 26 -9.96 6.84 -17.98
C PHE A 26 -8.98 5.75 -18.43
N VAL A 27 -8.08 6.05 -19.37
CA VAL A 27 -7.06 5.09 -19.83
C VAL A 27 -6.10 4.71 -18.70
N VAL A 28 -5.69 5.66 -17.86
CA VAL A 28 -4.83 5.39 -16.70
C VAL A 28 -5.55 4.55 -15.65
N CYS A 29 -6.81 4.85 -15.33
CA CYS A 29 -7.64 4.06 -14.41
C CYS A 29 -7.89 2.64 -14.95
N ALA A 30 -8.20 2.50 -16.25
CA ALA A 30 -8.43 1.21 -16.89
C ALA A 30 -7.14 0.38 -17.03
N ALA A 31 -6.00 1.02 -17.29
CA ALA A 31 -4.69 0.35 -17.32
C ALA A 31 -4.29 -0.16 -15.93
N ARG A 32 -4.50 0.65 -14.87
CA ARG A 32 -4.30 0.23 -13.48
C ARG A 32 -5.19 -0.94 -13.09
N GLY A 33 -6.47 -0.91 -13.48
CA GLY A 33 -7.42 -1.98 -13.22
C GLY A 33 -7.08 -3.32 -13.91
N ARG A 34 -6.42 -3.28 -15.08
CA ARG A 34 -5.96 -4.50 -15.78
C ARG A 34 -4.66 -5.06 -15.25
N ALA A 35 -3.73 -4.22 -14.78
CA ALA A 35 -2.50 -4.69 -14.13
C ALA A 35 -2.79 -5.40 -12.80
N ALA A 36 -3.82 -4.96 -12.08
CA ALA A 36 -4.26 -5.57 -10.81
C ALA A 36 -4.91 -6.96 -10.96
N GLN A 37 -5.22 -7.42 -12.18
CA GLN A 37 -5.98 -8.66 -12.40
C GLN A 37 -5.11 -9.93 -12.54
N ARG A 38 -3.78 -9.81 -12.58
CA ARG A 38 -2.96 -11.03 -12.51
C ARG A 38 -2.89 -11.47 -11.06
N PRO A 39 -3.40 -12.67 -10.70
CA PRO A 39 -3.28 -13.15 -9.34
C PRO A 39 -1.80 -13.18 -8.95
N PRO A 40 -1.43 -12.70 -7.75
CA PRO A 40 -0.05 -12.76 -7.28
C PRO A 40 0.43 -14.22 -7.32
N ASP A 41 1.71 -14.42 -7.63
CA ASP A 41 2.31 -15.75 -7.61
C ASP A 41 2.07 -16.40 -6.23
N PRO A 42 1.37 -17.55 -6.16
CA PRO A 42 1.00 -18.17 -4.89
C PRO A 42 2.22 -18.57 -4.06
N PHE A 43 3.34 -18.94 -4.70
CA PHE A 43 4.56 -19.28 -3.96
C PHE A 43 5.23 -18.05 -3.36
N ARG A 44 5.12 -16.90 -4.03
CA ARG A 44 5.59 -15.63 -3.48
C ARG A 44 4.75 -15.20 -2.27
N ALA A 45 3.43 -15.35 -2.34
CA ALA A 45 2.56 -15.08 -1.20
C ALA A 45 2.92 -15.98 -0.01
N LEU A 46 3.10 -17.28 -0.25
CA LEU A 46 3.50 -18.24 0.79
C LEU A 46 4.87 -17.91 1.40
N ASP A 47 5.87 -17.54 0.59
CA ASP A 47 7.19 -17.13 1.11
C ASP A 47 7.08 -15.95 2.07
N VAL A 48 6.29 -14.93 1.72
CA VAL A 48 6.05 -13.78 2.59
C VAL A 48 5.30 -14.18 3.86
N GLN A 49 4.31 -15.07 3.79
CA GLN A 49 3.63 -15.60 4.97
C GLN A 49 4.58 -16.32 5.91
N LEU A 50 5.50 -17.15 5.39
CA LEU A 50 6.50 -17.85 6.21
C LEU A 50 7.49 -16.87 6.86
N ARG A 51 7.91 -15.83 6.13
CA ARG A 51 8.78 -14.77 6.66
C ARG A 51 8.08 -13.95 7.74
N LEU A 52 6.80 -13.62 7.55
CA LEU A 52 5.94 -12.98 8.55
C LEU A 52 5.79 -13.84 9.81
N ALA A 53 5.53 -15.14 9.65
CA ALA A 53 5.39 -16.07 10.77
C ALA A 53 6.67 -16.10 11.62
N ARG A 54 7.82 -16.18 10.94
CA ARG A 54 9.13 -16.18 11.59
C ARG A 54 9.41 -14.90 12.36
N ILE A 55 9.20 -13.73 11.74
CA ILE A 55 9.48 -12.46 12.43
C ILE A 55 8.48 -12.20 13.57
N ALA A 56 7.22 -12.60 13.43
CA ALA A 56 6.23 -12.47 14.49
C ALA A 56 6.58 -13.35 15.71
N ALA A 57 7.08 -14.56 15.48
CA ALA A 57 7.61 -15.41 16.54
C ALA A 57 8.83 -14.76 17.23
N GLU A 58 9.70 -14.12 16.47
CA GLU A 58 10.88 -13.43 16.99
C GLU A 58 10.50 -12.20 17.84
N VAL A 59 9.55 -11.39 17.39
CA VAL A 59 9.00 -10.25 18.16
C VAL A 59 8.46 -10.76 19.50
N ARG A 60 7.63 -11.83 19.50
CA ARG A 60 7.10 -12.42 20.73
C ARG A 60 8.21 -12.95 21.65
N ARG A 61 9.23 -13.60 21.09
CA ARG A 61 10.37 -14.14 21.84
C ARG A 61 11.15 -13.04 22.55
N ILE A 62 11.46 -11.95 21.85
CA ILE A 62 12.17 -10.78 22.41
C ILE A 62 11.29 -10.08 23.45
N ASP A 63 9.98 -9.96 23.19
CA ASP A 63 9.07 -9.29 24.12
C ASP A 63 8.93 -10.07 25.45
N VAL A 64 8.89 -11.40 25.42
CA VAL A 64 8.79 -12.20 26.65
C VAL A 64 10.11 -12.28 27.43
N ASP A 65 11.28 -12.27 26.76
CA ASP A 65 12.58 -12.38 27.40
C ASP A 65 13.04 -11.06 28.05
N ARG A 66 12.65 -10.84 29.31
CA ARG A 66 13.05 -9.66 30.10
C ARG A 66 14.53 -9.61 30.47
N THR A 67 15.27 -10.71 30.31
CA THR A 67 16.70 -10.79 30.67
C THR A 67 17.62 -10.42 29.52
N MET A 68 17.07 -10.29 28.30
CA MET A 68 17.81 -9.95 27.11
C MET A 68 18.48 -8.58 27.20
N LEU A 69 19.80 -8.57 26.98
CA LEU A 69 20.56 -7.33 26.84
C LEU A 69 20.04 -6.53 25.63
N ALA A 70 19.93 -5.21 25.78
CA ALA A 70 19.46 -4.31 24.71
C ALA A 70 18.09 -4.70 24.12
N ARG A 71 17.22 -5.36 24.89
CA ARG A 71 15.88 -5.82 24.48
C ARG A 71 15.09 -4.77 23.71
N ALA A 72 15.05 -3.53 24.19
CA ALA A 72 14.32 -2.45 23.54
C ALA A 72 14.82 -2.17 22.11
N HIS A 73 16.14 -2.22 21.90
CA HIS A 73 16.74 -2.04 20.58
C HIS A 73 16.40 -3.23 19.67
N HIS A 74 16.56 -4.46 20.16
CA HIS A 74 16.22 -5.67 19.39
C HIS A 74 14.75 -5.71 19.00
N LEU A 75 13.85 -5.34 19.94
CA LEU A 75 12.43 -5.27 19.69
C LEU A 75 12.11 -4.24 18.61
N ARG A 76 12.71 -3.05 18.68
CA ARG A 76 12.53 -2.01 17.66
C ARG A 76 12.94 -2.51 16.26
N VAL A 77 14.12 -3.12 16.14
CA VAL A 77 14.61 -3.65 14.85
C VAL A 77 13.71 -4.78 14.32
N ALA A 78 13.24 -5.66 15.20
CA ALA A 78 12.32 -6.73 14.82
C ALA A 78 10.97 -6.18 14.35
N LEU A 79 10.44 -5.15 15.01
CA LEU A 79 9.20 -4.47 14.60
C LEU A 79 9.37 -3.74 13.25
N GLU A 80 10.51 -3.08 13.01
CA GLU A 80 10.81 -2.47 11.72
C GLU A 80 10.82 -3.49 10.57
N ALA A 81 11.44 -4.66 10.81
CA ALA A 81 11.42 -5.77 9.85
C ALA A 81 10.00 -6.34 9.64
N TYR A 82 9.21 -6.43 10.71
CA TYR A 82 7.83 -6.87 10.65
C TYR A 82 6.96 -5.90 9.84
N ASP A 83 7.09 -4.60 10.07
CA ASP A 83 6.35 -3.56 9.36
C ASP A 83 6.69 -3.53 7.86
N ALA A 84 7.96 -3.79 7.51
CA ALA A 84 8.38 -3.94 6.11
C ALA A 84 7.74 -5.15 5.44
N LEU A 85 7.68 -6.30 6.12
CA LEU A 85 7.02 -7.51 5.61
C LEU A 85 5.50 -7.34 5.49
N LEU A 86 4.85 -6.65 6.43
CA LEU A 86 3.43 -6.32 6.34
C LEU A 86 3.16 -5.42 5.11
N SER A 87 4.03 -4.46 4.84
CA SER A 87 3.93 -3.61 3.64
C SER A 87 4.10 -4.41 2.35
N GLU A 88 5.04 -5.37 2.31
CA GLU A 88 5.22 -6.29 1.18
C GLU A 88 3.97 -7.15 0.95
N ALA A 89 3.43 -7.74 2.02
CA ALA A 89 2.22 -8.57 1.97
C ALA A 89 0.99 -7.78 1.49
N CYS A 90 0.80 -6.56 1.99
CA CYS A 90 -0.29 -5.69 1.53
C CYS A 90 -0.16 -5.39 0.03
N THR A 91 1.06 -5.14 -0.45
CA THR A 91 1.33 -4.90 -1.88
C THR A 91 1.01 -6.13 -2.73
N LEU A 92 1.34 -7.33 -2.24
CA LEU A 92 0.98 -8.58 -2.91
C LEU A 92 -0.52 -8.82 -2.94
N ALA A 93 -1.22 -8.47 -1.87
CA ALA A 93 -2.65 -8.70 -1.74
C ALA A 93 -3.49 -7.72 -2.57
N ASP A 94 -3.05 -6.46 -2.72
CA ASP A 94 -3.82 -5.38 -3.37
C ASP A 94 -3.23 -4.88 -4.70
N GLY A 95 -2.05 -5.35 -5.10
CA GLY A 95 -1.40 -4.98 -6.36
C GLY A 95 -0.85 -3.55 -6.42
N ALA A 96 -1.01 -2.74 -5.37
CA ALA A 96 -0.39 -1.43 -5.23
C ALA A 96 -0.09 -1.10 -3.75
N PRO A 97 0.99 -0.36 -3.45
CA PRO A 97 1.22 0.15 -2.11
C PRO A 97 0.09 1.09 -1.72
N ARG A 98 -0.59 0.81 -0.59
CA ARG A 98 -1.54 1.76 -0.02
C ARG A 98 -0.78 2.97 0.52
N GLU A 99 -1.25 4.16 0.15
CA GLU A 99 -0.71 5.41 0.68
C GLU A 99 -0.82 5.39 2.21
N VAL A 100 0.32 5.45 2.89
CA VAL A 100 0.37 5.55 4.36
C VAL A 100 -0.16 6.92 4.72
N ALA A 101 -1.04 6.99 5.74
CA ALA A 101 -1.58 8.25 6.23
C ALA A 101 -0.44 9.27 6.46
N PRO A 102 -0.66 10.57 6.20
CA PRO A 102 0.39 11.58 6.30
C PRO A 102 1.15 11.51 7.63
N LEU A 103 2.48 11.65 7.57
CA LEU A 103 3.35 11.63 8.76
C LEU A 103 2.76 12.52 9.87
N GLY A 104 2.62 11.96 11.08
CA GLY A 104 2.13 12.67 12.26
C GLY A 104 0.64 12.47 12.59
N THR A 105 -0.12 11.76 11.75
CA THR A 105 -1.56 11.51 12.00
C THR A 105 -1.84 10.16 12.66
N THR A 106 -0.92 9.19 12.57
CA THR A 106 -1.11 7.80 13.04
C THR A 106 0.18 7.28 13.68
N THR A 107 0.08 6.54 14.79
CA THR A 107 1.24 5.89 15.42
C THR A 107 1.70 4.67 14.61
N PRO A 108 2.98 4.27 14.68
CA PRO A 108 3.47 3.05 14.02
C PRO A 108 2.64 1.81 14.38
N ASP A 109 2.22 1.70 15.65
CA ASP A 109 1.41 0.58 16.13
C ASP A 109 0.01 0.54 15.50
N ALA A 110 -0.62 1.70 15.31
CA ALA A 110 -1.92 1.76 14.64
C ALA A 110 -1.82 1.40 13.15
N VAL A 111 -0.75 1.84 12.46
CA VAL A 111 -0.49 1.44 11.07
C VAL A 111 -0.26 -0.08 10.97
N ARG A 112 0.49 -0.64 11.91
CA ARG A 112 0.74 -2.09 11.98
C ARG A 112 -0.57 -2.85 12.14
N LEU A 113 -1.38 -2.48 13.14
CA LEU A 113 -2.67 -3.11 13.41
C LEU A 113 -3.61 -3.04 12.19
N ASP A 114 -3.70 -1.89 11.51
CA ASP A 114 -4.51 -1.74 10.30
C ASP A 114 -4.08 -2.75 9.21
N ARG A 115 -2.77 -2.90 9.00
CA ARG A 115 -2.22 -3.87 8.03
C ARG A 115 -2.50 -5.32 8.43
N GLU A 116 -2.35 -5.65 9.70
CA GLU A 116 -2.65 -7.00 10.21
C GLU A 116 -4.12 -7.37 9.99
N LEU A 117 -5.03 -6.46 10.32
CA LEU A 117 -6.47 -6.63 10.11
C LEU A 117 -6.82 -6.73 8.62
N LEU A 118 -6.20 -5.88 7.80
CA LEU A 118 -6.38 -5.87 6.35
C LEU A 118 -5.98 -7.21 5.70
N LEU A 119 -4.83 -7.74 6.08
CA LEU A 119 -4.33 -9.03 5.60
C LEU A 119 -5.23 -10.18 6.09
N SER A 120 -5.63 -10.16 7.36
CA SER A 120 -6.56 -11.14 7.93
C SER A 120 -7.89 -11.17 7.18
N ALA A 121 -8.45 -10.00 6.85
CA ALA A 121 -9.68 -9.88 6.06
C ALA A 121 -9.54 -10.43 4.63
N ARG A 122 -8.32 -10.52 4.11
CA ARG A 122 -7.98 -11.13 2.80
C ARG A 122 -7.60 -12.61 2.90
N GLY A 123 -7.78 -13.22 4.08
CA GLY A 123 -7.49 -14.64 4.30
C GLY A 123 -6.00 -14.96 4.45
N TRP A 124 -5.15 -13.94 4.63
CA TRP A 124 -3.75 -14.19 4.97
C TRP A 124 -3.64 -14.65 6.42
N SER A 125 -2.73 -15.59 6.65
CA SER A 125 -2.36 -16.09 7.97
C SER A 125 -0.85 -16.22 8.08
N TRP A 126 -0.30 -15.96 9.26
CA TRP A 126 1.11 -16.16 9.59
C TRP A 126 1.31 -16.41 11.08
#